data_AF-A0A218QND4-F1
#
_entry.id   AF-A0A218QND4-F1
#
_cell.length_a   1.000
_cell.length_b   1.000
_cell.length_c   1.000
_cell.angle_alpha   90.00
_cell.angle_beta   90.00
_cell.angle_gamma   90.00
#
_symmetry.space_group_name_H-M   'P 1'
#
loop_
_entity.id
_entity.type
_entity.pdbx_description
1 polymer ?
#
loop_
_entity_poly.entity_id
_entity_poly.type
_entity_poly.pdbx_seq_one_letter_code
_entity_poly.pdbx_strand_id
1 'polypeptide(L)'
;MAEPTLAGIFGNSATQTATQLVISKTDLATVGLTASATNTPESLLAAIIALAQLTLSQSNYEINLDQSVIINDSIDSLTTRNNTTYRQKTKIIEFFKLDTSNNFDPDDY
;
A
#
# COMPACT_ATOMS: atom_id res chain seq x y z
N MET A 1 -8.33 -16.01 -12.13
CA MET A 1 -8.77 -14.63 -12.41
C MET A 1 -7.58 -13.91 -12.99
N ALA A 2 -7.34 -12.63 -12.73
CA ALA A 2 -6.07 -12.01 -13.08
C ALA A 2 -5.54 -11.26 -11.85
N GLU A 3 -4.22 -11.25 -11.69
CA GLU A 3 -3.55 -10.44 -10.67
C GLU A 3 -3.91 -8.95 -10.81
N PRO A 4 -3.97 -8.20 -9.70
CA PRO A 4 -4.16 -6.76 -9.76
C PRO A 4 -3.09 -6.07 -10.62
N THR A 5 -3.51 -5.15 -11.49
CA THR A 5 -2.59 -4.47 -12.40
C THR A 5 -1.78 -3.38 -11.69
N LEU A 6 -0.65 -2.98 -12.29
CA LEU A 6 0.14 -1.82 -11.84
C LEU A 6 -0.74 -0.57 -11.62
N ALA A 7 -1.63 -0.32 -12.57
CA ALA A 7 -2.55 0.81 -12.52
C ALA A 7 -3.59 0.69 -11.41
N GLY A 8 -4.01 -0.54 -11.09
CA GLY A 8 -4.93 -0.81 -9.98
C GLY A 8 -4.30 -0.49 -8.62
N ILE A 9 -3.07 -0.96 -8.39
CA ILE A 9 -2.41 -0.79 -7.08
C ILE A 9 -1.82 0.63 -6.91
N PHE A 10 -1.16 1.15 -7.94
CA PHE A 10 -0.37 2.39 -7.84
C PHE A 10 -0.98 3.58 -8.58
N GLY A 11 -2.15 3.42 -9.19
CA GLY A 11 -2.87 4.48 -9.88
C GLY A 11 -2.66 4.49 -11.39
N ASN A 12 -3.58 5.14 -12.11
CA ASN A 12 -3.67 5.03 -13.56
C ASN A 12 -2.49 5.64 -14.32
N SER A 13 -1.74 6.53 -13.68
CA SER A 13 -0.54 7.16 -14.25
C SER A 13 0.74 6.41 -13.87
N ALA A 14 0.64 5.31 -13.12
CA ALA A 14 1.79 4.51 -12.73
C ALA A 14 2.44 3.84 -13.94
N THR A 15 3.76 3.91 -14.00
CA THR A 15 4.56 3.26 -15.05
C THR A 15 5.76 2.56 -14.43
N GLN A 16 6.22 1.50 -15.09
CA GLN A 16 7.43 0.81 -14.68
C GLN A 16 8.28 0.41 -15.88
N THR A 17 9.59 0.34 -15.65
CA THR A 17 10.58 -0.25 -16.54
C THR A 17 11.40 -1.27 -15.74
N ALA A 18 12.42 -1.86 -16.35
CA ALA A 18 13.33 -2.75 -15.65
C ALA A 18 14.08 -2.11 -14.46
N THR A 19 14.15 -0.77 -14.38
CA THR A 19 14.95 -0.07 -13.35
C THR A 19 14.22 1.07 -12.65
N GLN A 20 12.97 1.37 -13.04
CA GLN A 20 12.22 2.48 -12.49
C GLN A 20 10.77 2.08 -12.25
N LEU A 21 10.25 2.44 -11.08
CA LEU A 21 8.83 2.50 -10.78
C LEU A 21 8.47 3.97 -10.55
N VAL A 22 7.53 4.50 -11.34
CA VAL A 22 7.08 5.88 -11.24
C VAL A 22 5.61 5.88 -10.82
N ILE A 23 5.35 6.47 -9.66
CA ILE A 23 4.00 6.68 -9.13
C ILE A 23 3.73 8.19 -9.15
N SER A 24 2.71 8.62 -9.88
CA SER A 24 2.39 10.05 -9.95
C SER A 24 1.77 10.53 -8.64
N LYS A 25 2.24 11.69 -8.14
CA LYS A 25 1.60 12.34 -6.98
C LYS A 25 0.17 12.79 -7.27
N THR A 26 -0.24 12.90 -8.54
CA THR A 26 -1.64 13.14 -8.90
C THR A 26 -2.53 11.97 -8.54
N ASP A 27 -2.02 10.74 -8.67
CA ASP A 27 -2.76 9.54 -8.29
C ASP A 27 -2.83 9.44 -6.76
N LEU A 28 -1.74 9.78 -6.06
CA LEU A 28 -1.72 9.85 -4.60
C LEU A 28 -2.61 10.96 -4.02
N ALA A 29 -2.93 12.00 -4.80
CA ALA A 29 -3.86 13.04 -4.36
C ALA A 29 -5.29 12.51 -4.19
N THR A 30 -5.64 11.40 -4.85
CA THR A 30 -6.95 10.73 -4.68
C THR A 30 -7.16 10.17 -3.27
N VAL A 31 -6.08 9.89 -2.55
CA VAL A 31 -6.09 9.47 -1.14
C VAL A 31 -5.69 10.58 -0.17
N GLY A 32 -5.69 11.83 -0.64
CA GLY A 32 -5.55 13.03 0.21
C GLY A 32 -4.14 13.61 0.28
N LEU A 33 -3.16 13.09 -0.47
CA LEU A 33 -1.83 13.72 -0.54
C LEU A 33 -1.91 15.06 -1.29
N THR A 34 -1.56 16.18 -0.63
CA THR A 34 -1.30 17.42 -1.36
C THR A 34 0.10 17.37 -1.97
N ALA A 35 0.17 17.30 -3.30
CA ALA A 35 1.44 17.20 -4.01
C ALA A 35 2.32 18.43 -3.75
N SER A 36 3.57 18.17 -3.36
CA SER A 36 4.60 19.19 -3.15
C SER A 36 5.96 18.64 -3.58
N ALA A 37 6.86 19.50 -4.05
CA ALA A 37 8.25 19.12 -4.30
C ALA A 37 8.97 18.66 -3.02
N THR A 38 8.46 19.03 -1.84
CA THR A 38 9.06 18.75 -0.53
C THR A 38 8.19 17.87 0.36
N ASN A 39 7.30 17.03 -0.21
CA ASN A 39 6.62 16.01 0.61
C ASN A 39 7.65 15.15 1.32
N THR A 40 7.42 14.85 2.60
CA THR A 40 8.33 13.97 3.34
C THR A 40 8.22 12.53 2.83
N PRO A 41 9.30 11.75 2.86
CA PRO A 41 9.27 10.34 2.47
C PRO A 41 8.17 9.53 3.18
N GLU A 42 7.92 9.80 4.47
CA GLU A 42 6.88 9.11 5.25
C GLU A 42 5.48 9.45 4.75
N SER A 43 5.23 10.69 4.35
CA SER A 43 3.94 11.07 3.75
C SER A 43 3.70 10.40 2.40
N LEU A 44 4.78 10.18 1.62
CA LEU A 44 4.72 9.47 0.35
C LEU A 44 4.44 7.98 0.58
N LEU A 45 5.14 7.34 1.52
CA LEU A 45 4.88 5.95 1.88
C LEU A 45 3.45 5.75 2.40
N ALA A 46 2.97 6.63 3.28
CA ALA A 46 1.61 6.59 3.80
C ALA A 46 0.57 6.72 2.68
N ALA A 47 0.78 7.62 1.72
CA ALA A 47 -0.10 7.77 0.57
C ALA A 47 -0.07 6.55 -0.37
N ILE A 48 1.10 5.94 -0.61
CA ILE A 48 1.22 4.73 -1.41
C ILE A 48 0.45 3.57 -0.76
N ILE A 49 0.60 3.37 0.55
CA ILE A 49 -0.14 2.33 1.29
C ILE A 49 -1.64 2.61 1.22
N ALA A 50 -2.07 3.86 1.41
CA ALA A 50 -3.48 4.24 1.35
C ALA A 50 -4.09 4.03 -0.05
N LEU A 51 -3.34 4.31 -1.11
CA LEU A 51 -3.78 4.07 -2.48
C LEU A 51 -3.87 2.56 -2.77
N ALA A 52 -2.82 1.81 -2.46
CA ALA A 52 -2.76 0.37 -2.67
C ALA A 52 -3.90 -0.36 -1.93
N GLN A 53 -4.25 0.10 -0.72
CA GLN A 53 -5.34 -0.47 0.08
C GLN A 53 -6.71 -0.42 -0.60
N LEU A 54 -6.94 0.54 -1.53
CA LEU A 54 -8.21 0.60 -2.26
C LEU A 54 -8.44 -0.65 -3.13
N THR A 55 -7.36 -1.27 -3.62
CA THR A 55 -7.41 -2.49 -4.42
C THR A 55 -7.03 -3.72 -3.61
N LEU A 56 -6.01 -3.64 -2.77
CA LEU A 56 -5.50 -4.77 -1.99
C LEU A 56 -6.27 -4.96 -0.67
N SER A 57 -7.61 -5.02 -0.73
CA SER A 57 -8.46 -5.20 0.44
C SER A 57 -8.86 -6.67 0.64
N GLN A 58 -9.31 -7.02 1.85
CA GLN A 58 -9.85 -8.35 2.16
C GLN A 58 -11.03 -8.70 1.23
N SER A 59 -11.94 -7.74 1.00
CA SER A 59 -13.09 -7.97 0.14
C SER A 59 -12.69 -8.26 -1.31
N ASN A 60 -11.63 -7.63 -1.80
CA ASN A 60 -11.12 -7.86 -3.15
C ASN A 60 -10.39 -9.20 -3.26
N TYR A 61 -9.69 -9.62 -2.20
CA TYR A 61 -9.11 -10.95 -2.12
C TYR A 61 -10.18 -12.06 -2.18
N GLU A 62 -11.27 -11.91 -1.43
CA GLU A 62 -12.36 -12.91 -1.39
C GLU A 62 -13.04 -13.11 -2.76
N ILE A 63 -13.03 -12.07 -3.61
CA ILE A 63 -13.53 -12.18 -4.98
C ILE A 63 -12.43 -12.52 -5.99
N ASN A 64 -11.16 -12.24 -5.70
CA ASN A 64 -10.01 -12.46 -6.59
C ASN A 64 -8.86 -13.17 -5.84
N LEU A 65 -8.86 -14.50 -5.89
CA LEU A 65 -7.86 -15.32 -5.21
C LEU A 65 -6.45 -15.25 -5.81
N ASP A 66 -6.27 -14.59 -6.97
CA ASP A 66 -4.94 -14.31 -7.52
C ASP A 66 -4.29 -13.07 -6.87
N GLN A 67 -4.99 -12.37 -5.98
CA GLN A 67 -4.39 -11.31 -5.17
C GLN A 67 -3.54 -11.95 -4.05
N SER A 68 -2.25 -11.63 -4.03
CA SER A 68 -1.31 -12.18 -3.04
C SER A 68 -1.11 -11.28 -1.82
N VAL A 69 -1.61 -10.04 -1.84
CA VAL A 69 -1.38 -9.05 -0.78
C VAL A 69 -2.68 -8.48 -0.26
N ILE A 70 -2.82 -8.34 1.06
CA ILE A 70 -3.97 -7.71 1.70
C ILE A 70 -3.48 -6.61 2.64
N ILE A 71 -4.14 -5.45 2.60
CA ILE A 71 -3.89 -4.30 3.46
C ILE A 71 -5.19 -3.97 4.20
N ASN A 72 -5.18 -4.15 5.51
CA ASN A 72 -6.33 -3.93 6.37
C ASN A 72 -6.05 -2.87 7.43
N ASP A 73 -7.12 -2.18 7.83
CA ASP A 73 -7.10 -1.32 9.00
C ASP A 73 -7.14 -2.18 10.26
N SER A 74 -6.37 -1.76 11.26
CA SER A 74 -6.46 -2.30 12.62
C SER A 74 -6.96 -1.21 13.57
N ILE A 75 -6.95 -1.51 14.86
CA ILE A 75 -7.48 -0.63 15.89
C ILE A 75 -6.59 0.62 16.02
N ASP A 76 -7.22 1.79 15.92
CA ASP A 76 -6.60 3.06 16.27
C ASP A 76 -6.34 3.13 17.78
N SER A 77 -5.17 3.62 18.17
CA SER A 77 -4.82 3.82 19.58
C SER A 77 -4.29 5.22 19.85
N LEU A 78 -4.24 5.61 21.12
CA LEU A 78 -3.58 6.83 21.56
C LEU A 78 -2.28 6.45 22.28
N THR A 79 -1.19 7.14 21.96
CA THR A 79 0.11 6.94 22.61
C THR A 79 0.71 8.29 22.97
N THR A 80 1.20 8.44 24.21
CA THR A 80 1.84 9.68 24.65
C THR A 80 3.35 9.50 24.59
N ARG A 81 4.03 10.40 23.88
CA ARG A 81 5.50 10.46 23.75
C ARG A 81 5.96 11.89 23.98
N ASN A 82 6.97 12.09 24.85
CA ASN A 82 7.48 13.42 25.21
C ASN A 82 6.34 14.42 25.54
N ASN A 83 5.42 14.02 26.41
CA ASN A 83 4.28 14.82 26.86
C ASN A 83 3.29 15.23 25.75
N THR A 84 3.44 14.73 24.53
CA THR A 84 2.48 14.91 23.42
C THR A 84 1.72 13.62 23.18
N THR A 85 0.40 13.71 23.05
CA THR A 85 -0.45 12.56 22.71
C THR A 85 -0.65 12.47 21.20
N TYR A 86 -0.33 11.31 20.64
CA TYR A 86 -0.47 10.99 19.23
C TYR A 86 -1.60 9.99 19.03
N ARG A 87 -2.33 10.14 17.91
CA ARG A 87 -3.16 9.06 17.39
C ARG A 87 -2.30 8.15 16.54
N GLN A 88 -2.19 6.89 16.94
CA GLN A 88 -1.52 5.86 16.20
C GLN A 88 -2.56 5.10 15.37
N LYS A 89 -2.39 5.17 14.04
CA LYS A 89 -3.14 4.36 13.08
C LYS A 89 -2.32 3.13 12.74
N THR A 90 -2.90 1.96 12.93
CA THR A 90 -2.23 0.68 12.65
C THR A 90 -2.79 0.09 11.37
N LYS A 91 -1.91 -0.26 10.44
CA LYS A 91 -2.22 -0.99 9.21
C LYS A 91 -1.61 -2.38 9.33
N ILE A 92 -2.34 -3.41 8.90
CA ILE A 92 -1.86 -4.79 8.81
C ILE A 92 -1.67 -5.09 7.32
N ILE A 93 -0.50 -5.59 6.94
CA ILE A 93 -0.18 -6.01 5.57
C ILE A 93 0.17 -7.49 5.61
N GLU A 94 -0.56 -8.29 4.85
CA GLU A 94 -0.45 -9.74 4.78
C GLU A 94 -0.03 -10.14 3.36
N PHE A 95 0.92 -11.08 3.27
CA PHE A 95 1.47 -11.59 2.02
C PHE A 95 1.26 -13.10 1.95
N PHE A 96 0.59 -13.55 0.90
CA PHE A 96 0.21 -14.94 0.68
C PHE A 96 0.93 -15.47 -0.55
N LYS A 97 1.60 -16.62 -0.41
CA LYS A 97 2.17 -17.37 -1.54
C LYS A 97 2.09 -18.86 -1.27
N LEU A 98 2.35 -19.67 -2.28
CA LEU A 98 2.49 -21.11 -2.12
C LEU A 98 3.71 -21.42 -1.23
N ASP A 99 3.57 -22.42 -0.36
CA ASP A 99 4.63 -22.84 0.57
C ASP A 99 5.73 -23.63 -0.16
N THR A 100 6.58 -22.90 -0.87
CA THR A 100 7.74 -23.44 -1.62
C THR A 100 9.08 -23.01 -1.03
N SER A 101 9.08 -21.93 -0.25
CA SER A 101 10.26 -21.33 0.37
C SER A 101 9.85 -20.47 1.57
N ASN A 102 10.70 -20.47 2.60
CA ASN A 102 10.48 -19.74 3.84
C ASN A 102 11.06 -18.31 3.78
N ASN A 103 11.79 -17.99 2.70
CA ASN A 103 12.37 -16.66 2.52
C ASN A 103 11.33 -15.71 1.94
N PHE A 104 11.30 -14.48 2.46
CA PHE A 104 10.55 -13.39 1.87
C PHE A 104 11.27 -12.90 0.61
N ASP A 105 10.69 -13.19 -0.55
CA ASP A 105 11.16 -12.75 -1.85
C ASP A 105 10.03 -11.91 -2.49
N PRO A 106 10.24 -10.60 -2.73
CA PRO A 106 9.23 -9.75 -3.34
C PRO A 106 8.77 -10.21 -4.74
N ASP A 107 9.59 -10.98 -5.46
CA ASP A 107 9.24 -11.47 -6.81
C ASP A 107 8.18 -12.60 -6.77
N ASP A 108 7.87 -13.13 -5.59
CA ASP A 108 6.88 -14.20 -5.37
C ASP A 108 5.45 -13.69 -5.08
N TYR A 109 5.20 -12.36 -5.07
CA TYR A 109 3.94 -11.75 -4.62
C TYR A 109 3.35 -10.72 -5.59
#